data_AF-A0A918RHS2-F1
#
_entry.id   AF-A0A918RHS2-F1
#
_cell.length_a   1.000
_cell.length_b   1.000
_cell.length_c   1.000
_cell.angle_alpha   90.00
_cell.angle_beta   90.00
_cell.angle_gamma   90.00
#
_symmetry.space_group_name_H-M   'P 1'
#
loop_
_entity.id
_entity.type
_entity.pdbx_description
1 polymer ?
#
loop_
_entity_poly.entity_id
_entity_poly.type
_entity_poly.pdbx_seq_one_letter_code
_entity_poly.pdbx_strand_id
1 'polypeptide(L)' 'MQVKVAVAYHSGYGHTAKQAAAVVAGAEKVPDTQVTLVSLAELTDEL' A
#
# COMPACT_ATOMS: atom_id res chain seq x y z
N MET A 1 4.59 -16.94 11.18
CA MET A 1 5.52 -16.26 10.25
C MET A 1 4.72 -15.10 9.68
N GLN A 2 5.18 -13.85 9.78
CA GLN A 2 4.38 -12.70 9.35
C GLN A 2 4.62 -12.42 7.85
N VAL A 3 3.54 -12.32 7.08
CA VAL A 3 3.58 -11.93 5.66
C VAL A 3 3.68 -10.40 5.58
N LYS A 4 4.56 -9.88 4.72
CA LYS A 4 4.71 -8.45 4.49
C LYS A 4 4.30 -8.09 3.06
N VAL A 5 3.42 -7.11 2.91
CA VAL A 5 2.89 -6.67 1.62
C VAL A 5 3.06 -5.16 1.48
N ALA A 6 3.73 -4.72 0.41
CA ALA A 6 3.77 -3.33 0.02
C ALA A 6 2.75 -3.08 -1.11
N VAL A 7 1.91 -2.07 -0.94
CA VAL A 7 0.99 -1.57 -1.97
C VAL A 7 1.55 -0.27 -2.50
N ALA A 8 2.35 -0.36 -3.57
CA ALA A 8 2.91 0.79 -4.24
C ALA A 8 1.90 1.38 -5.24
N TYR A 9 1.73 2.71 -5.24
CA TYR A 9 0.82 3.38 -6.15
C TYR A 9 1.34 4.73 -6.63
N HIS A 10 0.93 5.12 -7.84
CA HIS A 10 1.03 6.49 -8.33
C HIS A 10 -0.38 7.03 -8.60
N SER A 11 -0.63 8.30 -8.26
CA SER A 11 -1.93 8.92 -8.51
C SER A 11 -1.79 10.42 -8.74
N GLY A 12 -2.16 10.90 -9.94
CA GLY A 12 -2.18 12.33 -10.24
C GLY A 12 -3.37 13.06 -9.58
N TYR A 13 -4.58 12.50 -9.69
CA TYR A 13 -5.83 13.12 -9.19
C TYR A 13 -6.45 12.39 -7.98
N GLY A 14 -5.75 11.40 -7.42
CA GLY A 14 -6.15 10.71 -6.19
C GLY A 14 -7.13 9.53 -6.33
N HIS A 15 -7.65 9.24 -7.53
CA HIS A 15 -8.52 8.08 -7.73
C HIS A 15 -7.79 6.76 -7.43
N THR A 16 -6.59 6.60 -7.97
CA THR A 16 -5.74 5.42 -7.68
C THR A 16 -5.37 5.35 -6.21
N ALA A 17 -5.11 6.48 -5.55
CA ALA A 17 -4.80 6.52 -4.12
C ALA A 17 -5.97 5.95 -3.28
N LYS A 18 -7.22 6.32 -3.61
CA LYS A 18 -8.42 5.76 -2.96
C LYS A 18 -8.55 4.26 -3.18
N GLN A 19 -8.24 3.77 -4.38
CA GLN A 19 -8.27 2.33 -4.67
C GLN A 19 -7.15 1.58 -3.94
N ALA A 20 -5.94 2.13 -3.90
CA ALA A 20 -4.81 1.54 -3.19
C ALA A 20 -5.09 1.42 -1.68
N ALA A 21 -5.72 2.43 -1.07
CA ALA A 21 -6.19 2.35 0.32
C ALA A 21 -7.24 1.23 0.52
N ALA A 22 -8.14 1.02 -0.44
CA ALA A 22 -9.11 -0.09 -0.37
C ALA A 22 -8.43 -1.47 -0.47
N VAL A 23 -7.36 -1.59 -1.28
CA VAL A 23 -6.54 -2.81 -1.36
C VAL A 23 -5.85 -3.09 -0.02
N VAL A 24 -5.25 -2.06 0.60
CA VAL A 24 -4.63 -2.18 1.94
C VAL A 24 -5.64 -2.68 2.96
N ALA A 25 -6.81 -2.03 3.04
CA ALA A 25 -7.88 -2.43 3.96
C ALA A 25 -8.40 -3.86 3.69
N GLY A 26 -8.28 -4.37 2.47
CA GLY A 26 -8.58 -5.76 2.13
C GLY A 26 -7.49 -6.72 2.61
N ALA A 27 -6.23 -6.38 2.35
CA ALA A 27 -5.08 -7.21 2.71
C ALA A 27 -4.86 -7.29 4.23
N GLU A 28 -5.16 -6.23 4.98
CA GLU A 28 -5.09 -6.20 6.45
C GLU A 28 -6.08 -7.17 7.13
N LYS A 29 -7.09 -7.66 6.41
CA LYS A 29 -8.04 -8.65 6.94
C LYS A 29 -7.46 -10.07 6.98
N VAL A 30 -6.33 -10.30 6.33
CA VAL A 30 -5.67 -11.61 6.32
C VAL A 30 -4.84 -11.75 7.60
N PRO A 31 -5.04 -12.81 8.41
CA PRO A 31 -4.25 -13.04 9.62
C PRO A 31 -2.74 -13.03 9.34
N ASP A 32 -1.96 -12.58 10.34
CA ASP A 32 -0.49 -12.52 10.27
C ASP A 32 0.07 -11.72 9.07
N THR A 33 -0.68 -10.73 8.57
CA THR A 33 -0.26 -9.88 7.45
C THR A 33 0.01 -8.44 7.90
N GLN A 34 1.19 -7.93 7.55
CA GLN A 34 1.56 -6.52 7.68
C GLN A 34 1.52 -5.87 6.29
N VAL A 35 0.73 -4.81 6.15
CA VAL A 35 0.56 -4.10 4.88
C VAL A 35 1.08 -2.67 5.00
N THR A 36 1.75 -2.18 3.96
CA THR A 36 2.23 -0.79 3.90
C THR A 36 1.80 -0.15 2.59
N LEU A 37 1.18 1.02 2.68
CA LEU A 37 0.82 1.83 1.52
C LEU A 37 1.99 2.73 1.16
N VAL A 38 2.42 2.70 -0.10
CA VAL A 38 3.63 3.43 -0.53
C VAL A 38 3.32 4.30 -1.75
N SER A 39 3.44 5.62 -1.58
CA SER A 39 3.28 6.59 -2.66
C SER A 39 4.56 6.68 -3.49
N LEU A 40 4.49 6.39 -4.79
CA LEU A 40 5.64 6.53 -5.69
C LEU A 40 6.06 7.99 -5.89
N ALA A 41 5.22 8.97 -5.55
CA ALA A 41 5.59 10.38 -5.58
C ALA A 41 6.52 10.77 -4.41
N GLU A 42 6.59 9.93 -3.38
CA GLU A 42 7.34 10.17 -2.14
C GLU A 42 8.44 9.12 -1.93
N LEU A 43 8.64 8.19 -2.87
CA LEU A 43 9.69 7.18 -2.76
C LEU A 43 11.07 7.81 -2.92
N THR A 44 11.97 7.38 -2.05
CA THR A 44 13.42 7.63 -2.10
C THR A 44 14.15 6.28 -2.04
N ASP A 45 15.46 6.27 -2.24
CA ASP A 45 16.28 5.05 -2.13
C ASP A 45 16.30 4.43 -0.72
N GLU A 46 15.76 5.14 0.28
CA GLU A 46 15.73 4.73 1.69
C GLU A 46 14.40 4.05 2.10
N LEU A 47 13.44 3.96 1.17
CA LEU A 47 12.08 3.43 1.37
C LEU A 47 11.76 2.25 0.44
#